data_AF-A0A3P3Y9T7-F1
#
_entry.id   AF-A0A3P3Y9T7-F1
#
_cell.length_a   1.000
_cell.length_b   1.000
_cell.length_c   1.000
_cell.angle_alpha   90.00
_cell.angle_beta   90.00
_cell.angle_gamma   90.00
#
_symmetry.space_group_name_H-M   'P 1'
#
loop_
_entity.id
_entity.type
_entity.pdbx_description
1 polymer ?
#
loop_
_entity_poly.entity_id
_entity_poly.type
_entity_poly.pdbx_seq_one_letter_code
_entity_poly.pdbx_strand_id
1 'polypeptide(L)'
;MGTCARLGRRLFASGAVGNVPDSVSDLLGRNLHCQAGHPLHIVKNLVARSFPGFTLFDNLSPVVTVRQCFDELLIPDDHVSRRPTDTFFVDGEHVLRTHTSAHQTDLMREGHTRFLVCGDCYRRDEIDRSHYPAFHQIEGVALFDNRPSDDEVVTDLKASLDKMVQDVLGRGGQKVDTRWVDAYFPFTEPSFELEVYYNDTWMELLGCGAIHKDIIGTKCGLPEATSGWAFGIGLERLAMAMFDIPDIRLFWSRDPRFTQQFREGDLTTKFRPYSKYPPCLKDISFWTQAGFHDNDFYEAVREVAGDLVEAVEPIDDFRCPKTQRHSKCYRITYRSMDRNLVNSDVDQIQSRLRDNVQSRLNVELR
;
A
#
# COMPACT_ATOMS: atom_id res chain seq x y z
N MET A 1 -24.53 9.49 26.11
CA MET A 1 -23.91 10.47 25.19
C MET A 1 -22.80 9.73 24.47
N GLY A 2 -23.00 9.39 23.19
CA GLY A 2 -22.01 8.63 22.42
C GLY A 2 -20.79 9.50 22.14
N THR A 3 -19.60 8.96 22.39
CA THR A 3 -18.32 9.56 22.00
C THR A 3 -18.15 9.42 20.48
N CYS A 4 -17.98 10.53 19.78
CA CYS A 4 -17.75 10.56 18.33
C CYS A 4 -16.25 10.39 18.05
N ALA A 5 -15.88 9.46 17.17
CA ALA A 5 -14.50 9.32 16.71
C ALA A 5 -14.22 10.37 15.61
N ARG A 6 -13.06 11.04 15.72
CA ARG A 6 -12.65 12.09 14.78
C ARG A 6 -11.50 11.56 13.93
N LEU A 7 -11.76 11.35 12.63
CA LEU A 7 -10.72 11.05 11.65
C LEU A 7 -10.54 12.28 10.75
N GLY A 8 -9.44 13.02 10.94
CA GLY A 8 -9.22 14.30 10.27
C GLY A 8 -10.30 15.36 10.57
N ARG A 9 -11.03 15.82 9.54
CA ARG A 9 -12.11 16.83 9.64
C ARG A 9 -13.53 16.25 9.74
N ARG A 10 -13.71 14.92 9.64
CA ARG A 10 -15.04 14.27 9.65
C ARG A 10 -15.33 13.61 10.99
N LEU A 11 -16.61 13.61 11.35
CA LEU A 11 -17.18 13.00 12.56
C LEU A 11 -17.93 11.73 12.14
N PHE A 12 -17.58 10.58 12.72
CA PHE A 12 -18.24 9.30 12.44
C PHE A 12 -19.12 8.86 13.62
N ALA A 13 -20.27 8.25 13.33
CA ALA A 13 -21.23 7.80 14.34
C ALA A 13 -20.64 6.64 15.17
N SER A 14 -20.99 6.57 16.46
CA SER A 14 -20.43 5.62 17.42
C SER A 14 -20.97 4.18 17.28
N GLY A 15 -20.71 3.55 16.14
CA GLY A 15 -20.59 2.08 16.03
C GLY A 15 -19.22 1.63 16.53
N ALA A 16 -18.93 0.32 16.52
CA ALA A 16 -17.69 -0.29 17.04
C ALA A 16 -16.44 0.58 16.84
N VAL A 17 -15.63 0.73 17.89
CA VAL A 17 -14.41 1.55 17.88
C VAL A 17 -13.49 1.04 16.77
N GLY A 18 -13.22 1.89 15.77
CA GLY A 18 -12.26 1.59 14.71
C GLY A 18 -10.86 1.34 15.25
N ASN A 19 -9.99 0.76 14.42
CA ASN A 19 -8.60 0.44 14.76
C ASN A 19 -7.59 1.36 14.07
N VAL A 20 -8.00 2.56 13.63
CA VAL A 20 -7.08 3.54 13.02
C VAL A 20 -6.33 4.31 14.13
N PRO A 21 -5.00 4.16 14.25
CA PRO A 21 -4.23 4.91 15.23
C PRO A 21 -4.03 6.37 14.77
N ASP A 22 -3.67 7.23 15.72
CA ASP A 22 -3.36 8.65 15.43
C ASP A 22 -2.22 8.78 14.41
N SER A 23 -1.21 7.90 14.50
CA SER A 23 -0.06 7.88 13.57
C SER A 23 -0.45 7.65 12.12
N VAL A 24 -1.52 6.90 11.85
CA VAL A 24 -2.07 6.68 10.50
C VAL A 24 -3.01 7.82 10.13
N SER A 25 -3.79 8.30 11.09
CA SER A 25 -4.69 9.45 10.89
C SER A 25 -3.95 10.70 10.45
N ASP A 26 -2.72 10.91 10.95
CA ASP A 26 -1.84 12.03 10.58
C ASP A 26 -1.31 11.96 9.14
N LEU A 27 -1.38 10.79 8.49
CA LEU A 27 -0.99 10.61 7.08
C LEU A 27 -2.09 11.03 6.10
N LEU A 28 -3.35 11.02 6.55
CA LEU A 28 -4.51 11.35 5.72
C LEU A 28 -4.44 12.79 5.20
N GLY A 29 -4.75 12.94 3.91
CA GLY A 29 -4.78 14.25 3.26
C GLY A 29 -3.39 14.84 2.94
N ARG A 30 -2.30 14.11 3.21
CA ARG A 30 -0.98 14.48 2.70
C ARG A 30 -0.93 14.45 1.17
N ASN A 31 -1.66 13.53 0.54
CA ASN A 31 -1.85 13.44 -0.91
C ASN A 31 -0.53 13.61 -1.69
N LEU A 32 0.49 12.80 -1.36
CA LEU A 32 1.84 12.96 -1.93
C LEU A 32 1.85 12.79 -3.45
N HIS A 33 0.93 11.98 -3.98
CA HIS A 33 0.67 11.81 -5.41
C HIS A 33 0.13 13.08 -6.12
N CYS A 34 -0.25 14.12 -5.37
CA CYS A 34 -0.71 15.41 -5.87
C CYS A 34 0.26 16.57 -5.57
N GLN A 35 1.41 16.29 -4.95
CA GLN A 35 2.40 17.32 -4.63
C GLN A 35 3.41 17.48 -5.76
N ALA A 36 3.40 18.63 -6.43
CA ALA A 36 4.32 18.91 -7.53
C ALA A 36 5.79 18.73 -7.11
N GLY A 37 6.58 18.03 -7.94
CA GLY A 37 7.98 17.72 -7.64
C GLY A 37 8.19 16.54 -6.70
N HIS A 38 7.13 15.99 -6.08
CA HIS A 38 7.23 14.75 -5.33
C HIS A 38 7.44 13.56 -6.29
N PRO A 39 8.33 12.59 -5.98
CA PRO A 39 8.54 11.41 -6.82
C PRO A 39 7.25 10.70 -7.24
N LEU A 40 6.31 10.51 -6.31
CA LEU A 40 5.04 9.84 -6.60
C LEU A 40 4.14 10.63 -7.54
N HIS A 41 4.15 11.97 -7.46
CA HIS A 41 3.43 12.81 -8.41
C HIS A 41 4.06 12.74 -9.82
N ILE A 42 5.40 12.72 -9.89
CA ILE A 42 6.13 12.55 -11.16
C ILE A 42 5.75 11.21 -11.80
N VAL A 43 5.84 10.10 -11.04
CA VAL A 43 5.51 8.75 -11.54
C VAL A 43 4.04 8.66 -11.95
N LYS A 44 3.10 9.16 -11.13
CA LYS A 44 1.68 9.24 -11.48
C LYS A 44 1.48 9.87 -12.85
N ASN A 45 2.11 11.03 -13.09
CA ASN A 45 1.95 11.76 -14.35
C ASN A 45 2.54 11.02 -15.55
N LEU A 46 3.62 10.24 -15.35
CA LEU A 46 4.17 9.40 -16.42
C LEU A 46 3.23 8.25 -16.77
N VAL A 47 2.75 7.52 -15.76
CA VAL A 47 1.78 6.43 -15.97
C VAL A 47 0.54 6.99 -16.67
N ALA A 48 -0.02 8.10 -16.20
CA ALA A 48 -1.19 8.72 -16.80
C ALA A 48 -0.98 9.12 -18.28
N ARG A 49 0.22 9.56 -18.66
CA ARG A 49 0.56 9.89 -20.06
C ARG A 49 0.59 8.68 -20.98
N SER A 50 0.88 7.48 -20.47
CA SER A 50 0.86 6.25 -21.26
C SER A 50 -0.55 5.81 -21.66
N PHE A 51 -1.60 6.36 -21.01
CA PHE A 51 -3.01 6.07 -21.26
C PHE A 51 -3.78 7.29 -21.78
N PRO A 52 -3.51 7.74 -23.02
CA PRO A 52 -4.25 8.86 -23.62
C PRO A 52 -5.74 8.55 -23.71
N GLY A 53 -6.58 9.54 -23.39
CA GLY A 53 -8.04 9.42 -23.41
C GLY A 53 -8.65 8.82 -22.14
N PHE A 54 -7.86 8.47 -21.13
CA PHE A 54 -8.37 8.08 -19.82
C PHE A 54 -8.63 9.32 -18.97
N THR A 55 -9.72 9.30 -18.20
CA THR A 55 -10.00 10.34 -17.19
C THR A 55 -9.28 10.01 -15.90
N LEU A 56 -8.44 10.91 -15.38
CA LEU A 56 -7.72 10.71 -14.12
C LEU A 56 -8.54 11.25 -12.93
N PHE A 57 -8.79 10.38 -11.95
CA PHE A 57 -9.35 10.69 -10.64
C PHE A 57 -8.27 10.56 -9.57
N ASP A 58 -7.78 11.67 -9.03
CA ASP A 58 -6.72 11.68 -8.00
C ASP A 58 -7.10 12.39 -6.69
N ASN A 59 -8.40 12.66 -6.52
CA ASN A 59 -8.98 13.41 -5.40
C ASN A 59 -10.10 12.66 -4.67
N LEU A 60 -10.28 11.36 -4.92
CA LEU A 60 -11.29 10.53 -4.25
C LEU A 60 -10.91 10.28 -2.78
N SER A 61 -11.90 10.32 -1.89
CA SER A 61 -11.72 10.08 -0.46
C SER A 61 -11.14 8.68 -0.19
N PRO A 62 -10.11 8.56 0.68
CA PRO A 62 -9.59 7.25 1.08
C PRO A 62 -10.54 6.51 2.05
N VAL A 63 -11.48 7.20 2.69
CA VAL A 63 -12.53 6.55 3.49
C VAL A 63 -13.61 6.03 2.55
N VAL A 64 -13.79 4.72 2.54
CA VAL A 64 -14.78 3.98 1.74
C VAL A 64 -15.57 3.02 2.62
N THR A 65 -16.72 2.57 2.16
CA THR A 65 -17.47 1.51 2.84
C THR A 65 -16.75 0.17 2.71
N VAL A 66 -16.96 -0.73 3.68
CA VAL A 66 -16.53 -2.15 3.59
C VAL A 66 -17.03 -2.77 2.27
N ARG A 67 -18.26 -2.43 1.88
CA ARG A 67 -18.88 -2.87 0.63
C ARG A 67 -18.06 -2.45 -0.60
N GLN A 68 -17.70 -1.17 -0.72
CA GLN A 68 -16.87 -0.67 -1.81
C GLN A 68 -15.49 -1.35 -1.83
N CYS A 69 -14.85 -1.49 -0.68
CA CYS A 69 -13.50 -2.04 -0.61
C CYS A 69 -13.45 -3.55 -0.87
N PHE A 70 -14.54 -4.29 -0.63
CA PHE A 70 -14.50 -5.75 -0.68
C PHE A 70 -15.69 -6.41 -1.42
N ASP A 71 -16.94 -6.16 -1.01
CA ASP A 71 -18.12 -6.89 -1.53
C ASP A 71 -18.38 -6.63 -3.03
N GLU A 72 -18.15 -5.40 -3.46
CA GLU A 72 -18.30 -4.97 -4.86
C GLU A 72 -17.25 -5.60 -5.76
N LEU A 73 -16.15 -6.09 -5.18
CA LEU A 73 -15.03 -6.76 -5.85
C LEU A 73 -15.03 -8.28 -5.62
N LEU A 74 -16.15 -8.83 -5.17
CA LEU A 74 -16.35 -10.28 -4.96
C LEU A 74 -15.37 -10.91 -3.96
N ILE A 75 -14.71 -10.10 -3.12
CA ILE A 75 -13.81 -10.60 -2.09
C ILE A 75 -14.66 -11.37 -1.06
N PRO A 76 -14.38 -12.64 -0.73
CA PRO A 76 -15.20 -13.40 0.23
C PRO A 76 -15.21 -12.80 1.64
N ASP A 77 -16.28 -13.01 2.40
CA ASP A 77 -16.43 -12.48 3.78
C ASP A 77 -15.37 -13.01 4.77
N ASP A 78 -14.87 -14.22 4.54
CA ASP A 78 -13.84 -14.88 5.34
C ASP A 78 -12.40 -14.62 4.83
N HIS A 79 -12.26 -13.79 3.79
CA HIS A 79 -10.97 -13.48 3.18
C HIS A 79 -10.06 -12.72 4.16
N VAL A 80 -8.76 -13.04 4.13
CA VAL A 80 -7.76 -12.48 5.05
C VAL A 80 -7.69 -10.95 5.00
N SER A 81 -7.86 -10.35 3.81
CA SER A 81 -7.82 -8.89 3.65
C SER A 81 -8.94 -8.15 4.40
N ARG A 82 -10.03 -8.84 4.78
CA ARG A 82 -11.11 -8.24 5.58
C ARG A 82 -10.83 -8.25 7.08
N ARG A 83 -9.73 -8.87 7.53
CA ARG A 83 -9.44 -8.99 8.96
C ARG A 83 -8.97 -7.66 9.53
N PRO A 84 -9.33 -7.32 10.78
CA PRO A 84 -8.79 -6.16 11.48
C PRO A 84 -7.26 -6.19 11.65
N THR A 85 -6.63 -7.36 11.51
CA THR A 85 -5.17 -7.54 11.51
C THR A 85 -4.47 -6.94 10.28
N ASP A 86 -5.21 -6.75 9.19
CA ASP A 86 -4.68 -6.37 7.87
C ASP A 86 -5.27 -5.04 7.38
N THR A 87 -6.48 -4.69 7.86
CA THR A 87 -7.24 -3.52 7.41
C THR A 87 -7.47 -2.52 8.55
N PHE A 88 -7.39 -1.23 8.20
CA PHE A 88 -7.77 -0.12 9.06
C PHE A 88 -9.26 0.22 8.91
N PHE A 89 -10.05 -0.20 9.90
CA PHE A 89 -11.47 0.11 10.07
C PHE A 89 -11.64 1.44 10.78
N VAL A 90 -12.38 2.35 10.14
CA VAL A 90 -12.78 3.63 10.74
C VAL A 90 -13.92 3.41 11.74
N ASP A 91 -14.88 2.56 11.35
CA ASP A 91 -15.98 2.07 12.16
C ASP A 91 -16.44 0.70 11.62
N GLY A 92 -17.63 0.22 12.03
CA GLY A 92 -18.17 -1.06 11.58
C GLY A 92 -18.61 -1.13 10.11
N GLU A 93 -18.72 0.01 9.42
CA GLU A 93 -19.19 0.10 8.03
C GLU A 93 -18.15 0.70 7.08
N HIS A 94 -17.14 1.40 7.61
CA HIS A 94 -16.15 2.14 6.85
C HIS A 94 -14.71 1.71 7.15
N VAL A 95 -13.88 1.73 6.11
CA VAL A 95 -12.45 1.44 6.16
C VAL A 95 -11.66 2.56 5.48
N LEU A 96 -10.38 2.66 5.81
CA LEU A 96 -9.42 3.27 4.90
C LEU A 96 -9.17 2.28 3.76
N ARG A 97 -9.35 2.70 2.50
CA ARG A 97 -9.24 1.82 1.33
C ARG A 97 -7.89 1.11 1.31
N THR A 98 -7.91 -0.21 1.12
CA THR A 98 -6.71 -1.04 1.04
C THR A 98 -6.12 -1.08 -0.37
N HIS A 99 -6.91 -0.66 -1.36
CA HIS A 99 -6.53 -0.52 -2.77
C HIS A 99 -7.44 0.50 -3.48
N THR A 100 -6.97 1.06 -4.60
CA THR A 100 -7.77 2.00 -5.42
C THR A 100 -9.00 1.34 -6.07
N SER A 101 -9.06 0.01 -6.11
CA SER A 101 -10.14 -0.74 -6.78
C SER A 101 -11.47 -0.61 -6.06
N ALA A 102 -11.43 -0.10 -4.82
CA ALA A 102 -12.62 0.27 -4.06
C ALA A 102 -13.49 1.34 -4.78
N HIS A 103 -12.96 2.02 -5.79
CA HIS A 103 -13.68 3.02 -6.58
C HIS A 103 -14.15 2.50 -7.95
N GLN A 104 -13.80 1.28 -8.31
CA GLN A 104 -14.02 0.73 -9.65
C GLN A 104 -15.52 0.69 -10.02
N THR A 105 -16.36 0.09 -9.16
CA THR A 105 -17.79 -0.10 -9.47
C THR A 105 -18.58 1.20 -9.47
N ASP A 106 -18.25 2.15 -8.60
CA ASP A 106 -18.90 3.45 -8.58
C ASP A 106 -18.64 4.24 -9.87
N LEU A 107 -17.38 4.33 -10.30
CA LEU A 107 -17.01 5.05 -11.53
C LEU A 107 -17.60 4.37 -12.78
N MET A 108 -17.65 3.04 -12.83
CA MET A 108 -18.32 2.32 -13.91
C MET A 108 -19.83 2.60 -13.93
N ARG A 109 -20.50 2.63 -12.77
CA ARG A 109 -21.93 2.99 -12.65
C ARG A 109 -22.21 4.45 -13.04
N GLU A 110 -21.26 5.35 -12.83
CA GLU A 110 -21.32 6.75 -13.28
C GLU A 110 -21.13 6.90 -14.80
N GLY A 111 -20.81 5.82 -15.52
CA GLY A 111 -20.67 5.79 -16.97
C GLY A 111 -19.26 6.01 -17.47
N HIS A 112 -18.24 5.99 -16.60
CA HIS A 112 -16.85 6.07 -17.01
C HIS A 112 -16.39 4.72 -17.59
N THR A 113 -15.94 4.76 -18.85
CA THR A 113 -15.47 3.56 -19.56
C THR A 113 -13.95 3.47 -19.67
N ARG A 114 -13.23 4.59 -19.53
CA ARG A 114 -11.75 4.64 -19.54
C ARG A 114 -11.28 5.62 -18.49
N PHE A 115 -10.79 5.12 -17.38
CA PHE A 115 -10.40 5.97 -16.25
C PHE A 115 -9.20 5.42 -15.49
N LEU A 116 -8.48 6.36 -14.87
CA LEU A 116 -7.42 6.07 -13.92
C LEU A 116 -7.85 6.56 -12.54
N VAL A 117 -7.56 5.80 -11.49
CA VAL A 117 -7.74 6.22 -10.10
C VAL A 117 -6.40 6.23 -9.41
N CYS A 118 -5.95 7.39 -8.92
CA CYS A 118 -4.71 7.49 -8.17
C CYS A 118 -4.97 7.98 -6.74
N GLY A 119 -4.39 7.30 -5.76
CA GLY A 119 -4.57 7.72 -4.38
C GLY A 119 -3.77 6.92 -3.38
N ASP A 120 -3.74 7.43 -2.17
CA ASP A 120 -3.24 6.79 -0.96
C ASP A 120 -4.13 5.60 -0.54
N CYS A 121 -3.50 4.47 -0.22
CA CYS A 121 -4.08 3.22 0.25
C CYS A 121 -3.44 2.85 1.59
N TYR A 122 -4.16 2.11 2.42
CA TYR A 122 -3.79 1.88 3.82
C TYR A 122 -3.88 0.41 4.18
N ARG A 123 -2.82 -0.15 4.78
CA ARG A 123 -2.74 -1.55 5.21
C ARG A 123 -1.95 -1.68 6.52
N ARG A 124 -2.39 -2.60 7.38
CA ARG A 124 -1.60 -3.05 8.53
C ARG A 124 -0.65 -4.12 8.01
N ASP A 125 0.64 -3.85 8.14
CA ASP A 125 1.68 -4.65 7.47
C ASP A 125 3.00 -4.57 8.23
N GLU A 126 3.95 -5.39 7.81
CA GLU A 126 5.30 -5.48 8.37
C GLU A 126 6.07 -4.15 8.34
N ILE A 127 7.09 -4.03 9.19
CA ILE A 127 8.00 -2.88 9.18
C ILE A 127 9.30 -3.30 8.52
N ASP A 128 9.50 -2.84 7.29
CA ASP A 128 10.75 -2.95 6.55
C ASP A 128 10.91 -1.77 5.58
N ARG A 129 11.85 -1.90 4.63
CA ARG A 129 12.18 -0.84 3.66
C ARG A 129 11.14 -0.67 2.54
N SER A 130 10.25 -1.64 2.37
CA SER A 130 9.29 -1.75 1.27
C SER A 130 7.83 -1.61 1.75
N HIS A 131 7.57 -1.79 3.04
CA HIS A 131 6.24 -1.74 3.64
C HIS A 131 6.06 -0.51 4.55
N TYR A 132 4.97 0.22 4.33
CA TYR A 132 4.57 1.40 5.10
C TYR A 132 3.04 1.40 5.28
N PRO A 133 2.48 1.90 6.40
CA PRO A 133 1.03 1.81 6.66
C PRO A 133 0.17 2.57 5.64
N ALA A 134 0.78 3.52 4.93
CA ALA A 134 0.19 4.23 3.82
C ALA A 134 1.13 4.16 2.61
N PHE A 135 0.59 3.85 1.44
CA PHE A 135 1.29 3.83 0.17
C PHE A 135 0.34 4.31 -0.91
N HIS A 136 0.76 4.43 -2.17
CA HIS A 136 -0.07 4.98 -3.22
C HIS A 136 -0.20 3.99 -4.37
N GLN A 137 -1.41 3.88 -4.90
CA GLN A 137 -1.67 3.15 -6.12
C GLN A 137 -2.14 4.08 -7.22
N ILE A 138 -1.92 3.63 -8.46
CA ILE A 138 -2.73 4.05 -9.59
C ILE A 138 -3.36 2.81 -10.22
N GLU A 139 -4.65 2.92 -10.50
CA GLU A 139 -5.43 1.90 -11.16
C GLU A 139 -5.92 2.41 -12.48
N GLY A 140 -6.03 1.50 -13.46
CA GLY A 140 -6.64 1.80 -14.74
C GLY A 140 -7.69 0.79 -15.10
N VAL A 141 -8.78 1.28 -15.67
CA VAL A 141 -9.93 0.50 -16.13
C VAL A 141 -10.24 0.91 -17.56
N ALA A 142 -10.39 -0.08 -18.43
CA ALA A 142 -10.90 0.10 -19.79
C ALA A 142 -12.04 -0.87 -20.05
N LEU A 143 -13.19 -0.32 -20.43
CA LEU A 143 -14.36 -1.04 -20.87
C LEU A 143 -14.49 -0.96 -22.39
N PHE A 144 -14.98 -2.05 -22.96
CA PHE A 144 -15.24 -2.24 -24.37
C PHE A 144 -16.70 -2.60 -24.57
N ASP A 145 -17.29 -2.04 -25.61
CA ASP A 145 -18.57 -2.48 -26.13
C ASP A 145 -18.36 -3.51 -27.24
N ASN A 146 -19.45 -4.14 -27.69
CA ASN A 146 -19.48 -5.13 -28.78
C ASN A 146 -18.89 -6.50 -28.44
N ARG A 147 -18.75 -6.82 -27.15
CA ARG A 147 -18.43 -8.16 -26.65
C ARG A 147 -17.15 -8.74 -27.27
N PRO A 148 -16.00 -8.07 -27.16
CA PRO A 148 -14.75 -8.71 -27.54
C PRO A 148 -14.55 -9.98 -26.72
N SER A 149 -13.88 -10.95 -27.33
CA SER A 149 -13.48 -12.18 -26.66
C SER A 149 -12.55 -11.90 -25.48
N ASP A 150 -12.52 -12.81 -24.50
CA ASP A 150 -11.64 -12.67 -23.33
C ASP A 150 -10.16 -12.59 -23.78
N ASP A 151 -9.78 -13.26 -24.88
CA ASP A 151 -8.44 -13.18 -25.49
C ASP A 151 -8.12 -11.78 -26.07
N GLU A 152 -9.08 -11.12 -26.72
CA GLU A 152 -8.91 -9.76 -27.24
C GLU A 152 -8.74 -8.75 -26.09
N VAL A 153 -9.52 -8.90 -25.01
CA VAL A 153 -9.39 -8.06 -23.81
C VAL A 153 -8.01 -8.23 -23.18
N VAL A 154 -7.54 -9.47 -23.01
CA VAL A 154 -6.21 -9.76 -22.46
C VAL A 154 -5.10 -9.26 -23.37
N THR A 155 -5.26 -9.38 -24.68
CA THR A 155 -4.27 -8.88 -25.66
C THR A 155 -4.13 -7.35 -25.57
N ASP A 156 -5.25 -6.63 -25.50
CA ASP A 156 -5.24 -5.17 -25.34
C ASP A 156 -4.65 -4.75 -23.98
N LEU A 157 -4.98 -5.46 -22.89
CA LEU A 157 -4.41 -5.25 -21.57
C LEU A 157 -2.89 -5.39 -21.58
N LYS A 158 -2.38 -6.52 -22.08
CA LYS A 158 -0.94 -6.81 -22.11
C LYS A 158 -0.19 -5.81 -22.97
N ALA A 159 -0.70 -5.49 -24.16
CA ALA A 159 -0.11 -4.48 -25.03
C ALA A 159 -0.08 -3.08 -24.39
N SER A 160 -1.15 -2.69 -23.71
CA SER A 160 -1.25 -1.40 -23.01
C SER A 160 -0.24 -1.29 -21.87
N LEU A 161 -0.09 -2.35 -21.08
CA LEU A 161 0.82 -2.40 -19.94
C LEU A 161 2.29 -2.54 -20.35
N ASP A 162 2.61 -3.37 -21.36
CA ASP A 162 3.97 -3.46 -21.91
C ASP A 162 4.41 -2.09 -22.43
N LYS A 163 3.54 -1.37 -23.15
CA LYS A 163 3.81 0.00 -23.60
C LYS A 163 4.05 0.94 -22.41
N MET A 164 3.19 0.91 -21.39
CA MET A 164 3.36 1.73 -20.19
C MET A 164 4.70 1.48 -19.50
N VAL A 165 5.10 0.21 -19.36
CA VAL A 165 6.40 -0.16 -18.78
C VAL A 165 7.55 0.40 -19.62
N GLN A 166 7.50 0.30 -20.95
CA GLN A 166 8.54 0.89 -21.80
C GLN A 166 8.56 2.43 -21.70
N ASP A 167 7.41 3.09 -21.66
CA ASP A 167 7.30 4.55 -21.53
C ASP A 167 7.88 5.06 -20.19
N VAL A 168 7.65 4.32 -19.10
CA VAL A 168 8.04 4.71 -17.74
C VAL A 168 9.47 4.29 -17.41
N LEU A 169 9.83 3.04 -17.70
CA LEU A 169 11.10 2.41 -17.30
C LEU A 169 12.12 2.27 -18.45
N GLY A 170 11.68 2.21 -19.71
CA GLY A 170 12.54 1.99 -20.90
C GLY A 170 13.34 3.22 -21.38
N ARG A 171 13.78 4.04 -20.43
CA ARG A 171 14.34 5.36 -20.70
C ARG A 171 15.76 5.28 -21.25
N GLY A 172 16.11 6.22 -22.14
CA GLY A 172 17.41 6.23 -22.81
C GLY A 172 17.57 5.15 -23.88
N GLY A 173 16.46 4.54 -24.34
CA GLY A 173 16.47 3.48 -25.36
C GLY A 173 16.78 2.09 -24.81
N GLN A 174 16.83 1.93 -23.49
CA GLN A 174 16.97 0.62 -22.86
C GLN A 174 15.64 -0.12 -22.93
N LYS A 175 15.66 -1.33 -23.47
CA LYS A 175 14.52 -2.23 -23.41
C LYS A 175 14.38 -2.75 -21.98
N VAL A 176 13.16 -2.70 -21.46
CA VAL A 176 12.81 -3.36 -20.19
C VAL A 176 12.27 -4.74 -20.49
N ASP A 177 12.83 -5.77 -19.88
CA ASP A 177 12.30 -7.13 -20.02
C ASP A 177 11.12 -7.32 -19.04
N THR A 178 10.00 -7.78 -19.59
CA THR A 178 8.76 -8.07 -18.86
C THR A 178 8.44 -9.56 -18.93
N ARG A 179 7.77 -10.09 -17.91
CA ARG A 179 7.14 -11.41 -17.96
C ARG A 179 5.78 -11.38 -17.27
N TRP A 180 4.88 -12.23 -17.76
CA TRP A 180 3.53 -12.40 -17.24
C TRP A 180 3.48 -13.65 -16.39
N VAL A 181 2.97 -13.53 -15.17
CA VAL A 181 2.76 -14.64 -14.24
C VAL A 181 1.27 -14.80 -14.02
N ASP A 182 0.75 -16.02 -14.16
CA ASP A 182 -0.66 -16.29 -13.87
C ASP A 182 -0.91 -16.09 -12.37
N ALA A 183 -1.96 -15.35 -12.06
CA ALA A 183 -2.32 -14.98 -10.69
C ALA A 183 -3.82 -15.23 -10.44
N TYR A 184 -4.27 -14.92 -9.23
CA TYR A 184 -5.68 -14.97 -8.88
C TYR A 184 -6.07 -13.72 -8.09
N PHE A 185 -7.07 -13.00 -8.58
CA PHE A 185 -7.77 -11.94 -7.86
C PHE A 185 -9.27 -12.19 -7.95
N PRO A 186 -10.05 -12.04 -6.85
CA PRO A 186 -11.50 -12.28 -6.88
C PRO A 186 -12.28 -11.43 -7.91
N PHE A 187 -11.72 -10.29 -8.32
CA PHE A 187 -12.34 -9.31 -9.19
C PHE A 187 -11.88 -9.36 -10.65
N THR A 188 -10.95 -10.26 -11.02
CA THR A 188 -10.51 -10.43 -12.41
C THR A 188 -10.34 -11.90 -12.79
N GLU A 189 -10.72 -12.26 -14.01
CA GLU A 189 -10.55 -13.60 -14.57
C GLU A 189 -10.50 -13.55 -16.11
N PRO A 190 -9.38 -13.98 -16.75
CA PRO A 190 -8.12 -14.41 -16.14
C PRO A 190 -7.35 -13.24 -15.48
N SER A 191 -6.48 -13.60 -14.53
CA SER A 191 -5.67 -12.68 -13.73
C SER A 191 -4.17 -12.89 -13.97
N PHE A 192 -3.40 -11.80 -13.98
CA PHE A 192 -1.97 -11.82 -14.19
C PHE A 192 -1.24 -10.82 -13.30
N GLU A 193 -0.04 -11.18 -12.90
CA GLU A 193 0.98 -10.25 -12.44
C GLU A 193 1.96 -9.95 -13.57
N LEU A 194 2.35 -8.68 -13.70
CA LEU A 194 3.43 -8.27 -14.60
C LEU A 194 4.67 -8.04 -13.76
N GLU A 195 5.73 -8.78 -14.07
CA GLU A 195 7.03 -8.60 -13.45
C GLU A 195 8.02 -7.94 -14.43
N VAL A 196 8.91 -7.11 -13.90
CA VAL A 196 9.98 -6.45 -14.65
C VAL A 196 11.34 -6.94 -14.17
N TYR A 197 12.27 -7.14 -15.09
CA TYR A 197 13.65 -7.49 -14.75
C TYR A 197 14.42 -6.21 -14.37
N TYR A 198 14.83 -6.11 -13.12
CA TYR A 198 15.51 -4.94 -12.56
C TYR A 198 16.50 -5.37 -11.46
N ASN A 199 17.70 -4.75 -11.45
CA ASN A 199 18.79 -5.08 -10.51
C ASN A 199 19.06 -6.60 -10.36
N ASP A 200 19.18 -7.28 -11.51
CA ASP A 200 19.45 -8.73 -11.59
C ASP A 200 18.38 -9.63 -10.94
N THR A 201 17.17 -9.11 -10.74
CA THR A 201 16.05 -9.84 -10.16
C THR A 201 14.75 -9.54 -10.91
N TRP A 202 13.82 -10.49 -10.90
CA TRP A 202 12.46 -10.24 -11.33
C TRP A 202 11.68 -9.63 -10.17
N MET A 203 11.04 -8.49 -10.43
CA MET A 203 10.24 -7.77 -9.44
C MET A 203 8.81 -7.65 -9.96
N GLU A 204 7.85 -8.16 -9.18
CA GLU A 204 6.43 -7.93 -9.40
C GLU A 204 6.13 -6.43 -9.42
N LEU A 205 5.50 -5.94 -10.47
CA LEU A 205 5.22 -4.52 -10.66
C LEU A 205 3.75 -4.17 -10.38
N LEU A 206 2.83 -5.00 -10.88
CA LEU A 206 1.39 -4.76 -10.83
C LEU A 206 0.61 -6.07 -10.93
N GLY A 207 -0.63 -6.05 -10.43
CA GLY A 207 -1.66 -7.05 -10.72
C GLY A 207 -2.69 -6.51 -11.72
N CYS A 208 -3.24 -7.38 -12.56
CA CYS A 208 -4.19 -7.01 -13.60
C CYS A 208 -5.02 -8.20 -14.08
N GLY A 209 -6.03 -7.95 -14.91
CA GLY A 209 -6.78 -9.00 -15.58
C GLY A 209 -8.03 -8.49 -16.27
N ALA A 210 -8.76 -9.40 -16.91
CA ALA A 210 -10.10 -9.11 -17.42
C ALA A 210 -11.07 -8.99 -16.23
N ILE A 211 -11.88 -7.94 -16.17
CA ILE A 211 -12.79 -7.68 -15.05
C ILE A 211 -13.85 -8.79 -15.01
N HIS A 212 -14.09 -9.33 -13.81
CA HIS A 212 -15.04 -10.41 -13.62
C HIS A 212 -16.45 -10.03 -14.10
N LYS A 213 -17.11 -10.93 -14.84
CA LYS A 213 -18.41 -10.66 -15.49
C LYS A 213 -19.51 -10.28 -14.50
N ASP A 214 -19.50 -10.86 -13.30
CA ASP A 214 -20.45 -10.47 -12.24
C ASP A 214 -20.23 -9.04 -11.72
N ILE A 215 -19.01 -8.48 -11.79
CA ILE A 215 -18.78 -7.08 -11.43
C ILE A 215 -19.43 -6.18 -12.48
N ILE A 216 -19.17 -6.46 -13.76
CA ILE A 216 -19.74 -5.68 -14.88
C ILE A 216 -21.28 -5.79 -14.90
N GLY A 217 -21.80 -7.01 -14.95
CA GLY A 217 -23.23 -7.26 -15.08
C GLY A 217 -24.00 -7.08 -13.76
N THR A 218 -23.64 -7.84 -12.73
CA THR A 218 -24.42 -7.92 -11.48
C THR A 218 -24.19 -6.72 -10.57
N LYS A 219 -22.94 -6.26 -10.39
CA LYS A 219 -22.61 -5.14 -9.50
C LYS A 219 -22.83 -3.76 -10.14
N CYS A 220 -22.53 -3.64 -11.43
CA CYS A 220 -22.63 -2.35 -12.14
C CYS A 220 -23.88 -2.21 -13.02
N GLY A 221 -24.58 -3.30 -13.35
CA GLY A 221 -25.77 -3.26 -14.21
C GLY A 221 -25.45 -2.91 -15.66
N LEU A 222 -24.21 -3.15 -16.11
CA LEU A 222 -23.78 -2.86 -17.48
C LEU A 222 -24.26 -3.95 -18.46
N PRO A 223 -24.39 -3.62 -19.77
CA PRO A 223 -24.84 -4.56 -20.77
C PRO A 223 -24.01 -5.85 -20.84
N GLU A 224 -24.63 -6.97 -21.21
CA GLU A 224 -23.96 -8.29 -21.38
C GLU A 224 -22.89 -8.30 -22.50
N ALA A 225 -22.90 -7.27 -23.35
CA ALA A 225 -21.90 -7.04 -24.38
C ALA A 225 -20.69 -6.23 -23.88
N THR A 226 -20.72 -5.75 -22.64
CA THR A 226 -19.60 -5.03 -22.04
C THR A 226 -18.60 -6.02 -21.48
N SER A 227 -17.34 -5.82 -21.81
CA SER A 227 -16.20 -6.47 -21.16
C SER A 227 -15.12 -5.43 -20.92
N GLY A 228 -14.08 -5.77 -20.17
CA GLY A 228 -13.04 -4.80 -19.85
C GLY A 228 -11.89 -5.42 -19.10
N TRP A 229 -10.83 -4.66 -18.98
CA TRP A 229 -9.68 -5.02 -18.15
C TRP A 229 -9.43 -3.97 -17.09
N ALA A 230 -8.76 -4.39 -16.02
CA ALA A 230 -8.25 -3.51 -14.98
C ALA A 230 -6.81 -3.86 -14.61
N PHE A 231 -6.08 -2.89 -14.09
CA PHE A 231 -4.78 -3.07 -13.44
C PHE A 231 -4.65 -2.19 -12.21
N GLY A 232 -3.79 -2.58 -11.27
CA GLY A 232 -3.39 -1.75 -10.14
C GLY A 232 -1.88 -1.81 -9.91
N ILE A 233 -1.23 -0.66 -9.85
CA ILE A 233 0.23 -0.55 -9.68
C ILE A 233 0.58 0.29 -8.45
N GLY A 234 1.58 -0.16 -7.69
CA GLY A 234 2.15 0.59 -6.56
C GLY A 234 3.12 1.68 -7.03
N LEU A 235 2.82 2.94 -6.72
CA LEU A 235 3.66 4.07 -7.16
C LEU A 235 5.02 4.10 -6.44
N GLU A 236 5.08 3.71 -5.18
CA GLU A 236 6.34 3.63 -4.42
C GLU A 236 7.29 2.63 -5.05
N ARG A 237 6.81 1.44 -5.44
CA ARG A 237 7.64 0.41 -6.07
C ARG A 237 8.26 0.90 -7.38
N LEU A 238 7.45 1.57 -8.22
CA LEU A 238 7.94 2.23 -9.43
C LEU A 238 8.96 3.33 -9.10
N ALA A 239 8.63 4.24 -8.19
CA ALA A 239 9.49 5.36 -7.84
C ALA A 239 10.82 4.90 -7.23
N MET A 240 10.81 3.84 -6.40
CA MET A 240 12.01 3.24 -5.84
C MET A 240 12.93 2.68 -6.92
N ALA A 241 12.39 1.96 -7.91
CA ALA A 241 13.18 1.44 -9.02
C ALA A 241 13.67 2.56 -9.98
N MET A 242 12.81 3.55 -10.26
CA MET A 242 13.15 4.66 -11.16
C MET A 242 14.23 5.57 -10.60
N PHE A 243 14.10 5.92 -9.32
CA PHE A 243 14.92 6.93 -8.68
C PHE A 243 15.98 6.36 -7.72
N ASP A 244 16.14 5.04 -7.66
CA ASP A 244 17.05 4.34 -6.72
C ASP A 244 16.81 4.75 -5.25
N ILE A 245 15.53 4.92 -4.87
CA ILE A 245 15.14 5.26 -3.50
C ILE A 245 15.17 3.97 -2.66
N PRO A 246 16.03 3.86 -1.64
CA PRO A 246 16.31 2.59 -0.97
C PRO A 246 15.33 2.24 0.16
N ASP A 247 14.37 3.11 0.43
CA ASP A 247 13.52 3.02 1.62
C ASP A 247 12.23 3.83 1.44
N ILE A 248 11.08 3.17 1.61
CA ILE A 248 9.75 3.76 1.43
C ILE A 248 9.49 4.94 2.38
N ARG A 249 10.11 4.97 3.57
CA ARG A 249 9.97 6.07 4.55
C ARG A 249 10.43 7.41 3.98
N LEU A 250 11.32 7.41 3.00
CA LEU A 250 11.83 8.64 2.38
C LEU A 250 10.72 9.45 1.68
N PHE A 251 9.72 8.81 1.08
CA PHE A 251 8.58 9.52 0.47
C PHE A 251 7.80 10.36 1.49
N TRP A 252 7.80 9.94 2.75
CA TRP A 252 7.09 10.63 3.82
C TRP A 252 7.92 11.72 4.49
N SER A 253 9.22 11.79 4.19
CA SER A 253 10.16 12.76 4.74
C SER A 253 9.80 14.20 4.35
N ARG A 254 9.97 15.12 5.30
CA ARG A 254 9.89 16.58 5.07
C ARG A 254 11.27 17.21 4.89
N ASP A 255 12.33 16.40 4.88
CA ASP A 255 13.69 16.87 4.76
C ASP A 255 13.92 17.54 3.38
N PRO A 256 14.36 18.81 3.34
CA PRO A 256 14.70 19.49 2.08
C PRO A 256 15.74 18.74 1.25
N ARG A 257 16.66 18.02 1.91
CA ARG A 257 17.67 17.23 1.21
C ARG A 257 17.04 16.11 0.39
N PHE A 258 15.79 15.68 0.66
CA PHE A 258 15.04 14.69 -0.13
C PHE A 258 14.14 15.38 -1.13
N THR A 259 13.28 16.25 -0.64
CA THR A 259 12.22 16.88 -1.44
C THR A 259 12.75 17.77 -2.56
N GLN A 260 13.98 18.28 -2.45
CA GLN A 260 14.60 19.12 -3.49
C GLN A 260 15.39 18.36 -4.55
N GLN A 261 15.55 17.03 -4.44
CA GLN A 261 16.30 16.25 -5.43
C GLN A 261 15.51 16.01 -6.72
N PHE A 262 14.17 15.97 -6.62
CA PHE A 262 13.31 15.58 -7.73
C PHE A 262 12.62 16.79 -8.36
N ARG A 263 12.45 16.74 -9.68
CA ARG A 263 11.81 17.82 -10.45
C ARG A 263 11.00 17.23 -11.58
N GLU A 264 9.87 17.86 -11.88
CA GLU A 264 9.05 17.48 -13.03
C GLU A 264 9.87 17.50 -14.33
N GLY A 265 9.74 16.45 -15.13
CA GLY A 265 10.46 16.31 -16.40
C GLY A 265 11.91 15.85 -16.29
N ASP A 266 12.56 16.00 -15.13
CA ASP A 266 13.86 15.37 -14.89
C ASP A 266 13.67 13.96 -14.34
N LEU A 267 13.59 13.04 -15.28
CA LEU A 267 13.44 11.64 -14.96
C LEU A 267 14.83 10.96 -14.79
N THR A 268 15.92 11.61 -15.16
CA THR A 268 17.30 11.04 -15.06
C THR A 268 17.86 11.07 -13.65
N THR A 269 17.24 11.85 -12.77
CA THR A 269 17.63 11.95 -11.36
C THR A 269 17.70 10.57 -10.72
N LYS A 270 18.81 10.28 -10.05
CA LYS A 270 18.93 9.20 -9.08
C LYS A 270 19.06 9.81 -7.70
N PHE A 271 18.35 9.26 -6.74
CA PHE A 271 18.41 9.66 -5.34
C PHE A 271 19.86 9.58 -4.86
N ARG A 272 20.34 10.67 -4.28
CA ARG A 272 21.65 10.76 -3.63
C ARG A 272 21.43 10.60 -2.13
N PRO A 273 21.80 9.45 -1.55
CA PRO A 273 21.68 9.24 -0.11
C PRO A 273 22.49 10.28 0.66
N TYR A 274 21.97 10.71 1.81
CA TYR A 274 22.79 11.39 2.81
C TYR A 274 23.71 10.38 3.49
N SER A 275 24.66 10.86 4.30
CA SER A 275 25.54 9.99 5.09
C SER A 275 24.70 8.95 5.85
N LYS A 276 24.92 7.66 5.55
CA LYS A 276 24.24 6.56 6.26
C LYS A 276 24.74 6.52 7.69
N TYR A 277 23.84 6.72 8.63
CA TYR A 277 24.14 6.64 10.05
C TYR A 277 24.07 5.18 10.53
N PRO A 278 24.96 4.77 11.45
CA PRO A 278 24.95 3.40 11.97
C PRO A 278 23.61 3.09 12.64
N PRO A 279 23.06 1.88 12.47
CA PRO A 279 21.84 1.47 13.15
C PRO A 279 22.11 1.26 14.65
N CYS A 280 21.08 1.41 15.47
CA CYS A 280 21.04 0.91 16.83
C CYS A 280 20.07 -0.27 16.89
N LEU A 281 20.55 -1.44 17.32
CA LEU A 281 19.74 -2.66 17.39
C LEU A 281 19.26 -2.87 18.83
N LYS A 282 17.97 -3.16 18.99
CA LYS A 282 17.38 -3.59 20.27
C LYS A 282 16.49 -4.80 20.06
N ASP A 283 16.60 -5.77 20.94
CA ASP A 283 15.73 -6.94 20.93
C ASP A 283 14.63 -6.76 22.00
N ILE A 284 13.45 -7.30 21.73
CA ILE A 284 12.34 -7.37 22.68
C ILE A 284 11.73 -8.77 22.64
N SER A 285 11.61 -9.38 23.82
CA SER A 285 10.98 -10.68 24.01
C SER A 285 9.78 -10.55 24.93
N PHE A 286 8.73 -11.31 24.65
CA PHE A 286 7.56 -11.40 25.51
C PHE A 286 6.77 -12.69 25.28
N TRP A 287 6.01 -13.08 26.29
CA TRP A 287 5.01 -14.13 26.20
C TRP A 287 3.73 -13.59 25.59
N THR A 288 3.28 -14.23 24.52
CA THR A 288 2.06 -13.85 23.78
C THR A 288 0.81 -14.28 24.52
N GLN A 289 -0.31 -13.61 24.22
CA GLN A 289 -1.65 -14.00 24.62
C GLN A 289 -2.36 -14.74 23.47
N ALA A 290 -3.47 -15.41 23.77
CA ALA A 290 -4.33 -15.97 22.75
C ALA A 290 -4.87 -14.86 21.82
N GLY A 291 -4.75 -15.07 20.51
CA GLY A 291 -5.20 -14.09 19.51
C GLY A 291 -4.19 -12.99 19.15
N PHE A 292 -2.96 -13.04 19.68
CA PHE A 292 -1.89 -12.13 19.27
C PHE A 292 -1.58 -12.25 17.77
N HIS A 293 -1.46 -11.11 17.09
CA HIS A 293 -0.99 -11.02 15.71
C HIS A 293 0.25 -10.11 15.62
N ASP A 294 1.19 -10.44 14.73
CA ASP A 294 2.44 -9.68 14.56
C ASP A 294 2.18 -8.21 14.21
N ASN A 295 1.17 -7.94 13.37
CA ASN A 295 0.75 -6.59 13.01
C ASN A 295 0.31 -5.73 14.21
N ASP A 296 -0.18 -6.32 15.30
CA ASP A 296 -0.51 -5.56 16.51
C ASP A 296 0.76 -5.05 17.19
N PHE A 297 1.83 -5.86 17.17
CA PHE A 297 3.15 -5.45 17.64
C PHE A 297 3.79 -4.42 16.71
N TYR A 298 3.73 -4.62 15.39
CA TYR A 298 4.24 -3.64 14.43
C TYR A 298 3.53 -2.28 14.57
N GLU A 299 2.21 -2.28 14.79
CA GLU A 299 1.48 -1.04 15.05
C GLU A 299 1.95 -0.34 16.33
N ALA A 300 2.12 -1.09 17.44
CA ALA A 300 2.67 -0.56 18.69
C ALA A 300 4.06 0.06 18.50
N VAL A 301 4.92 -0.57 17.68
CA VAL A 301 6.23 -0.03 17.32
C VAL A 301 6.09 1.28 16.53
N ARG A 302 5.23 1.33 15.51
CA ARG A 302 5.00 2.54 14.70
C ARG A 302 4.45 3.69 15.53
N GLU A 303 3.54 3.42 16.46
CA GLU A 303 2.97 4.43 17.35
C GLU A 303 4.03 5.09 18.25
N VAL A 304 4.95 4.31 18.81
CA VAL A 304 5.95 4.84 19.75
C VAL A 304 7.17 5.41 19.05
N ALA A 305 7.66 4.75 18.01
CA ALA A 305 8.95 5.04 17.40
C ALA A 305 8.87 5.66 16.00
N GLY A 306 7.71 5.55 15.32
CA GLY A 306 7.48 6.13 13.99
C GLY A 306 8.58 5.78 12.98
N ASP A 307 8.99 6.76 12.20
CA ASP A 307 9.99 6.61 11.13
C ASP A 307 11.42 6.36 11.62
N LEU A 308 11.66 6.32 12.94
CA LEU A 308 12.98 5.97 13.50
C LEU A 308 13.29 4.48 13.38
N VAL A 309 12.27 3.64 13.18
CA VAL A 309 12.44 2.19 12.99
C VAL A 309 12.53 1.91 11.50
N GLU A 310 13.62 1.25 11.10
CA GLU A 310 13.86 0.81 9.73
C GLU A 310 13.29 -0.59 9.47
N ALA A 311 13.40 -1.47 10.45
CA ALA A 311 12.93 -2.84 10.32
C ALA A 311 12.58 -3.44 11.68
N VAL A 312 11.61 -4.36 11.68
CA VAL A 312 11.30 -5.23 12.81
C VAL A 312 11.26 -6.67 12.32
N GLU A 313 12.18 -7.50 12.80
CA GLU A 313 12.38 -8.86 12.31
C GLU A 313 12.11 -9.87 13.44
N PRO A 314 11.25 -10.89 13.26
CA PRO A 314 11.15 -11.99 14.21
C PRO A 314 12.45 -12.79 14.21
N ILE A 315 13.08 -12.94 15.39
CA ILE A 315 14.36 -13.65 15.53
C ILE A 315 14.27 -14.91 16.38
N ASP A 316 13.17 -15.10 17.12
CA ASP A 316 12.90 -16.32 17.89
C ASP A 316 11.38 -16.51 18.06
N ASP A 317 10.94 -17.77 17.93
CA ASP A 317 9.57 -18.21 18.18
C ASP A 317 9.63 -19.51 18.98
N PHE A 318 9.23 -19.45 20.24
CA PHE A 318 9.42 -20.52 21.21
C PHE A 318 8.15 -20.85 21.97
N ARG A 319 7.80 -22.14 22.03
CA ARG A 319 6.72 -22.64 22.88
C ARG A 319 7.29 -23.42 24.07
N CYS A 320 7.02 -22.95 25.27
CA CYS A 320 7.48 -23.59 26.50
C CYS A 320 6.80 -24.95 26.70
N PRO A 321 7.54 -26.08 26.77
CA PRO A 321 6.92 -27.39 26.92
C PRO A 321 6.15 -27.57 28.24
N LYS A 322 6.61 -26.90 29.31
CA LYS A 322 6.03 -27.03 30.67
C LYS A 322 4.76 -26.20 30.85
N THR A 323 4.79 -24.94 30.43
CA THR A 323 3.70 -23.99 30.64
C THR A 323 2.78 -23.89 29.42
N GLN A 324 3.19 -24.45 28.28
CA GLN A 324 2.55 -24.29 26.97
C GLN A 324 2.43 -22.83 26.50
N ARG A 325 3.07 -21.89 27.19
CA ARG A 325 3.13 -20.49 26.81
C ARG A 325 3.99 -20.31 25.56
N HIS A 326 3.57 -19.40 24.71
CA HIS A 326 4.27 -19.01 23.49
C HIS A 326 5.02 -17.71 23.72
N SER A 327 6.29 -17.67 23.32
CA SER A 327 7.19 -16.53 23.43
C SER A 327 7.63 -16.15 22.04
N LYS A 328 7.61 -14.86 21.73
CA LYS A 328 8.21 -14.31 20.52
C LYS A 328 9.32 -13.33 20.89
N CYS A 329 10.36 -13.27 20.05
CA CYS A 329 11.41 -12.27 20.12
C CYS A 329 11.56 -11.56 18.78
N TYR A 330 11.66 -10.24 18.83
CA TYR A 330 11.87 -9.41 17.66
C TYR A 330 13.13 -8.57 17.82
N ARG A 331 13.86 -8.39 16.71
CA ARG A 331 14.91 -7.41 16.57
C ARG A 331 14.35 -6.15 15.93
N ILE A 332 14.55 -5.02 16.60
CA ILE A 332 14.16 -3.71 16.12
C ILE A 332 15.43 -2.98 15.67
N THR A 333 15.46 -2.59 14.40
CA THR A 333 16.54 -1.80 13.81
C THR A 333 16.16 -0.33 13.82
N TYR A 334 16.73 0.44 14.75
CA TYR A 334 16.55 1.89 14.79
C TYR A 334 17.57 2.57 13.87
N ARG A 335 17.06 3.28 12.87
CA ARG A 335 17.86 4.15 11.99
C ARG A 335 16.98 5.26 11.44
N SER A 336 17.32 6.50 11.83
CA SER A 336 16.76 7.70 11.19
C SER A 336 17.40 7.91 9.82
N MET A 337 16.59 8.43 8.89
CA MET A 337 17.03 8.76 7.53
C MET A 337 17.72 10.13 7.44
N ASP A 338 17.59 10.97 8.46
CA ASP A 338 17.98 12.39 8.43
C ASP A 338 19.00 12.78 9.53
N ARG A 339 19.18 11.98 10.58
CA ARG A 339 20.12 12.27 11.67
C ARG A 339 20.73 11.03 12.32
N ASN A 340 21.86 11.25 13.00
CA ASN A 340 22.43 10.25 13.91
C ASN A 340 21.49 9.98 15.09
N LEU A 341 21.35 8.69 15.43
CA LEU A 341 20.71 8.27 16.67
C LEU A 341 21.79 7.89 17.69
N VAL A 342 21.74 8.52 18.85
CA VAL A 342 22.59 8.14 19.99
C VAL A 342 21.90 7.04 20.79
N ASN A 343 22.66 6.10 21.35
CA ASN A 343 22.11 4.97 22.11
C ASN A 343 21.16 5.42 23.23
N SER A 344 21.47 6.51 23.93
CA SER A 344 20.63 7.04 25.00
C SER A 344 19.23 7.45 24.53
N ASP A 345 19.09 7.98 23.32
CA ASP A 345 17.79 8.35 22.75
C ASP A 345 17.00 7.09 22.41
N VAL A 346 17.67 6.11 21.81
CA VAL A 346 17.06 4.82 21.46
C VAL A 346 16.65 4.04 22.71
N ASP A 347 17.43 4.09 23.79
CA ASP A 347 17.09 3.45 25.06
C ASP A 347 15.81 4.02 25.67
N GLN A 348 15.60 5.34 25.59
CA GLN A 348 14.37 5.98 26.06
C GLN A 348 13.15 5.59 25.20
N ILE A 349 13.34 5.50 23.88
CA ILE A 349 12.29 5.02 22.96
C ILE A 349 11.96 3.54 23.26
N GLN A 350 12.98 2.70 23.41
CA GLN A 350 12.83 1.28 23.71
C GLN A 350 12.13 1.06 25.05
N SER A 351 12.41 1.87 26.07
CA SER A 351 11.71 1.80 27.37
C SER A 351 10.22 2.10 27.21
N ARG A 352 9.87 3.21 26.54
CA ARG A 352 8.47 3.56 26.27
C ARG A 352 7.76 2.50 25.42
N LEU A 353 8.47 1.92 24.46
CA LEU A 353 7.94 0.85 23.62
C LEU A 353 7.63 -0.39 24.45
N ARG A 354 8.52 -0.80 25.35
CA ARG A 354 8.28 -1.93 26.27
C ARG A 354 7.02 -1.71 27.11
N ASP A 355 6.86 -0.52 27.67
CA ASP A 355 5.69 -0.16 28.48
C ASP A 355 4.39 -0.16 27.64
N ASN A 356 4.43 0.41 26.43
CA ASN A 356 3.31 0.41 25.49
C ASN A 356 2.94 -1.01 25.05
N VAL A 357 3.91 -1.84 24.66
CA VAL A 357 3.69 -3.24 24.25
C VAL A 357 3.05 -4.04 25.37
N GLN A 358 3.58 -3.95 26.59
CA GLN A 358 3.05 -4.66 27.75
C GLN A 358 1.59 -4.25 28.06
N SER A 359 1.30 -2.94 28.03
CA SER A 359 -0.04 -2.43 28.36
C SER A 359 -1.06 -2.62 27.24
N ARG A 360 -0.69 -2.27 25.99
CA ARG A 360 -1.57 -2.31 24.81
C ARG A 360 -1.86 -3.73 24.35
N LEU A 361 -0.85 -4.60 24.33
CA LEU A 361 -0.99 -5.99 23.84
C LEU A 361 -1.26 -6.99 24.97
N ASN A 362 -1.28 -6.53 26.23
CA ASN A 362 -1.48 -7.35 27.41
C ASN A 362 -0.50 -8.56 27.48
N VAL A 363 0.74 -8.35 27.04
CA VAL A 363 1.79 -9.37 27.02
C VAL A 363 2.68 -9.28 28.26
N GLU A 364 3.37 -10.36 28.60
CA GLU A 364 4.36 -10.37 29.69
C GLU A 364 5.78 -10.30 29.10
N LEU A 365 6.49 -9.20 29.32
CA LEU A 365 7.87 -9.05 28.85
C LEU A 365 8.79 -10.10 29.47
N ARG A 366 9.76 -10.59 28.68
CA ARG A 366 10.73 -11.62 29.06
C ARG A 366 12.17 -11.09 29.01
#